data_AF-A0A6I3CR01-F1
#
_entry.id   AF-A0A6I3CR01-F1
#
_cell.length_a   1.000
_cell.length_b   1.000
_cell.length_c   1.000
_cell.angle_alpha   90.00
_cell.angle_beta   90.00
_cell.angle_gamma   90.00
#
_symmetry.space_group_name_H-M   'P 1'
#
loop_
_entity.id
_entity.type
_entity.pdbx_description
1 polymer ?
#
loop_
_entity_poly.entity_id
_entity_poly.type
_entity_poly.pdbx_seq_one_letter_code
_entity_poly.pdbx_strand_id
1 'polypeptide(L)'
;IDPYSGTTISFVRGNVTSLEVQIDHVVALSNAWQTGAFALSADLRKAFANDPLNLLAVKGSLNQQKSDGDAATWLPPLKSFRCTYVARQVAVKLKYKLWVTAPEKVAMVKVLSTCPKLALPS
;
A
#
# COMPACT_ATOMS: atom_id res chain seq x y z
N ILE A 1 -3.39 -8.25 -14.44
CA ILE A 1 -4.04 -8.86 -13.26
C ILE A 1 -3.86 -7.88 -12.11
N ASP A 2 -4.96 -7.50 -11.46
CA ASP A 2 -4.95 -6.64 -10.28
C ASP A 2 -4.34 -7.39 -9.08
N PRO A 3 -3.33 -6.83 -8.39
CA PRO A 3 -2.68 -7.53 -7.28
C PRO A 3 -3.57 -7.67 -6.05
N TYR A 4 -4.59 -6.82 -5.86
CA TYR A 4 -5.42 -6.88 -4.65
C TYR A 4 -6.46 -7.99 -4.67
N SER A 5 -7.05 -8.26 -5.84
CA SER A 5 -8.08 -9.29 -6.03
C SER A 5 -7.59 -10.53 -6.78
N GLY A 6 -6.50 -10.43 -7.55
CA GLY A 6 -6.08 -11.47 -8.48
C GLY A 6 -6.94 -11.55 -9.74
N THR A 7 -7.84 -10.58 -9.96
CA THR A 7 -8.72 -10.57 -11.14
C THR A 7 -8.08 -9.86 -12.32
N THR A 8 -8.40 -10.30 -13.54
CA THR A 8 -8.07 -9.54 -14.75
C THR A 8 -9.11 -8.46 -14.96
N ILE A 9 -8.66 -7.22 -15.16
CA ILE A 9 -9.52 -6.08 -15.50
C ILE A 9 -9.22 -5.70 -16.95
N SER A 10 -10.24 -5.73 -17.80
CA SER A 10 -10.15 -5.31 -19.20
C SER A 10 -10.15 -3.78 -19.29
N PHE A 11 -9.02 -3.18 -18.93
CA PHE A 11 -8.86 -1.73 -18.91
C PHE A 11 -8.74 -1.16 -20.33
N VAL A 12 -9.60 -0.21 -20.64
CA VAL A 12 -9.55 0.65 -21.83
C VAL A 12 -9.61 2.10 -21.36
N ARG A 13 -8.53 2.85 -21.62
CA ARG A 13 -8.42 4.26 -21.22
C ARG A 13 -9.67 5.02 -21.70
N GLY A 14 -10.39 5.63 -20.76
CA GLY A 14 -11.60 6.41 -21.03
C GLY A 14 -12.58 6.32 -19.86
N ASN A 15 -13.59 7.19 -19.86
CA ASN A 15 -14.49 7.37 -18.72
C ASN A 15 -15.25 6.10 -18.30
N VAL A 16 -15.34 5.09 -19.16
CA VAL A 16 -16.06 3.83 -18.90
C VAL A 16 -15.29 2.92 -17.95
N THR A 17 -13.98 2.73 -18.14
CA THR A 17 -13.20 1.75 -17.35
C THR A 17 -12.04 2.37 -16.56
N SER A 18 -11.76 3.67 -16.73
CA SER A 18 -10.72 4.34 -15.96
C SER A 18 -10.95 4.29 -14.44
N LEU A 19 -12.19 4.20 -13.98
CA LEU A 19 -12.50 4.07 -12.55
C LEU A 19 -12.29 2.65 -12.01
N GLU A 20 -12.24 1.64 -12.90
CA GLU A 20 -12.00 0.24 -12.51
C GLU A 20 -10.56 0.00 -12.08
N VAL A 21 -9.62 0.82 -12.58
CA VAL A 21 -8.19 0.76 -12.22
C VAL A 21 -7.76 2.10 -11.67
N GLN A 22 -7.33 2.13 -10.40
CA GLN A 22 -6.80 3.31 -9.75
C GLN A 22 -5.35 3.10 -9.34
N ILE A 23 -4.59 4.18 -9.22
CA ILE A 23 -3.27 4.14 -8.58
C ILE A 23 -3.49 4.30 -7.07
N ASP A 24 -3.17 3.27 -6.30
CA ASP A 24 -3.17 3.31 -4.84
C ASP A 24 -1.80 3.66 -4.29
N HIS A 25 -1.79 4.39 -3.18
CA HIS A 25 -0.65 4.52 -2.29
C HIS A 25 -0.67 3.38 -1.26
N VAL A 26 0.26 2.43 -1.39
CA VAL A 26 0.33 1.23 -0.51
C VAL A 26 0.40 1.63 0.97
N VAL A 27 1.16 2.69 1.28
CA VAL A 27 1.01 3.49 2.50
C VAL A 27 0.22 4.75 2.13
N ALA A 28 -1.04 4.80 2.56
CA ALA A 28 -1.94 5.91 2.23
C ALA A 28 -1.40 7.26 2.71
N LEU A 29 -1.65 8.33 1.96
CA LEU A 29 -1.14 9.67 2.29
C LEU A 29 -1.63 10.18 3.66
N SER A 30 -2.91 9.95 3.99
CA SER A 30 -3.49 10.29 5.30
C SER A 30 -2.84 9.49 6.44
N ASN A 31 -2.66 8.17 6.26
CA ASN A 31 -1.96 7.34 7.25
C ASN A 31 -0.51 7.82 7.45
N ALA A 32 0.21 8.05 6.35
CA ALA A 32 1.58 8.53 6.40
C ALA A 32 1.69 9.86 7.15
N TRP A 33 0.76 10.79 6.92
CA TRP A 33 0.69 12.05 7.65
C TRP A 33 0.59 11.81 9.16
N GLN A 34 -0.35 10.97 9.59
CA GLN A 34 -0.51 10.60 11.01
C GLN A 34 0.69 9.86 11.59
N THR A 35 1.48 9.18 10.75
CA THR A 35 2.66 8.40 11.16
C THR A 35 4.00 9.05 10.82
N GLY A 36 4.05 10.37 10.69
CA GLY A 36 5.30 11.14 10.66
C GLY A 36 5.58 11.94 9.38
N ALA A 37 4.77 11.77 8.33
CA ALA A 37 4.98 12.53 7.10
C ALA A 37 4.74 14.04 7.28
N PHE A 38 4.04 14.47 8.35
CA PHE A 38 3.91 15.90 8.68
C PHE A 38 5.25 16.58 8.97
N ALA A 39 6.26 15.83 9.43
CA ALA A 39 7.59 16.35 9.75
C ALA A 39 8.54 16.34 8.53
N LEU A 40 8.12 15.75 7.42
CA LEU A 40 8.91 15.72 6.19
C LEU A 40 8.87 17.07 5.48
N SER A 41 9.99 17.43 4.85
CA SER A 41 10.04 18.57 3.93
C SER A 41 9.03 18.39 2.79
N ALA A 42 8.65 19.50 2.15
CA ALA A 42 7.76 19.45 0.99
C ALA A 42 8.30 18.54 -0.13
N ASP A 43 9.61 18.58 -0.38
CA ASP A 43 10.27 17.73 -1.38
C ASP A 43 10.22 16.25 -1.01
N LEU A 44 10.43 15.90 0.26
CA LEU A 44 10.32 14.52 0.72
C LEU A 44 8.88 14.00 0.68
N ARG A 45 7.87 14.84 0.98
CA ARG A 45 6.46 14.48 0.82
C ARG A 45 6.10 14.26 -0.65
N LYS A 46 6.61 15.12 -1.55
CA LYS A 46 6.43 14.94 -3.00
C LYS A 46 7.09 13.66 -3.47
N ALA A 47 8.31 13.36 -3.01
CA ALA A 47 9.00 12.12 -3.32
C ALA A 47 8.21 10.89 -2.83
N PHE A 48 7.71 10.91 -1.59
CA PHE A 48 6.86 9.86 -1.02
C PHE A 48 5.58 9.61 -1.83
N ALA A 49 4.90 10.68 -2.25
CA ALA A 49 3.66 10.59 -3.02
C ALA A 49 3.87 10.07 -4.45
N ASN A 50 5.09 10.16 -4.99
CA ASN A 50 5.42 9.75 -6.35
C ASN A 50 6.37 8.53 -6.43
N ASP A 51 6.68 7.91 -5.28
CA ASP A 51 7.59 6.76 -5.24
C ASP A 51 6.93 5.53 -5.89
N PRO A 52 7.51 4.92 -6.94
CA PRO A 52 7.00 3.68 -7.53
C PRO A 52 6.88 2.54 -6.51
N LEU A 53 7.69 2.54 -5.45
CA LEU A 53 7.57 1.58 -4.35
C LEU A 53 6.26 1.76 -3.59
N ASN A 54 5.73 2.98 -3.53
CA ASN A 54 4.48 3.30 -2.87
C ASN A 54 3.27 3.31 -3.82
N LEU A 55 3.45 3.16 -5.14
CA LEU A 55 2.36 3.23 -6.12
C LEU A 55 2.01 1.87 -6.72
N LEU A 56 0.71 1.53 -6.76
CA LEU A 56 0.22 0.30 -7.39
C LEU A 56 -1.04 0.56 -8.22
N ALA A 57 -1.07 0.05 -9.45
CA ALA A 57 -2.30 -0.01 -10.24
C ALA A 57 -3.17 -1.17 -9.75
N VAL A 58 -4.33 -0.84 -9.19
CA VAL A 58 -5.20 -1.79 -8.49
C VAL A 58 -6.67 -1.60 -8.85
N LYS A 59 -7.51 -2.58 -8.48
CA LYS A 59 -8.96 -2.49 -8.61
C LYS A 59 -9.51 -1.31 -7.81
N GLY A 60 -10.19 -0.38 -8.48
CA GLY A 60 -10.66 0.88 -7.90
C GLY A 60 -11.59 0.71 -6.71
N SER A 61 -12.48 -0.29 -6.72
CA SER A 61 -13.37 -0.55 -5.58
C SER A 61 -12.65 -1.09 -4.34
N LEU A 62 -11.54 -1.84 -4.52
CA LEU A 62 -10.71 -2.28 -3.39
C LEU A 62 -9.85 -1.14 -2.84
N ASN A 63 -9.36 -0.25 -3.71
CA ASN A 63 -8.71 0.98 -3.28
C ASN A 63 -9.64 1.87 -2.44
N GLN A 64 -10.89 2.04 -2.88
CA GLN A 64 -11.91 2.77 -2.12
C GLN A 64 -12.25 2.09 -0.79
N GLN A 65 -12.34 0.76 -0.77
CA GLN A 65 -12.56 0.01 0.47
C GLN A 65 -11.39 0.17 1.46
N LYS A 66 -10.15 0.19 0.96
CA LYS A 66 -8.95 0.43 1.78
C LYS A 66 -8.97 1.82 2.42
N SER A 67 -9.39 2.84 1.67
CA SER A 67 -9.32 4.25 2.11
C SER A 67 -7.91 4.59 2.62
N ASP A 68 -7.78 5.14 3.82
CA ASP A 68 -6.53 5.41 4.52
C ASP A 68 -6.13 4.34 5.54
N GLY A 69 -6.69 3.13 5.42
CA GLY A 69 -6.41 2.00 6.30
C GLY A 69 -4.95 1.54 6.26
N ASP A 70 -4.45 1.12 7.42
CA ASP A 70 -3.15 0.48 7.59
C ASP A 70 -3.27 -1.05 7.56
N ALA A 71 -2.16 -1.77 7.80
CA ALA A 71 -2.16 -3.23 7.80
C ALA A 71 -3.08 -3.87 8.86
N ALA A 72 -3.47 -3.13 9.90
CA ALA A 72 -4.37 -3.64 10.94
C ALA A 72 -5.84 -3.49 10.54
N THR A 73 -6.20 -2.45 9.79
CA THR A 73 -7.59 -2.19 9.39
C THR A 73 -7.93 -2.78 8.03
N TRP A 74 -6.97 -2.92 7.12
CA TRP A 74 -7.21 -3.46 5.78
C TRP A 74 -6.03 -4.27 5.24
N LEU A 75 -6.35 -5.43 4.66
CA LEU A 75 -5.41 -6.25 3.89
C LEU A 75 -6.08 -6.69 2.59
N PRO A 76 -5.32 -6.82 1.49
CA PRO A 76 -5.87 -7.29 0.22
C PRO A 76 -6.66 -8.60 0.38
N PRO A 77 -7.82 -8.75 -0.29
CA PRO A 77 -8.59 -9.99 -0.24
C PRO A 77 -7.82 -11.17 -0.83
N LEU A 78 -6.96 -10.93 -1.83
CA LEU A 78 -6.03 -11.95 -2.34
C LEU A 78 -4.94 -12.26 -1.30
N LYS A 79 -5.12 -13.37 -0.57
CA LYS A 79 -4.22 -13.78 0.51
C LYS A 79 -2.77 -13.99 0.07
N SER A 80 -2.55 -14.54 -1.13
CA SER A 80 -1.21 -14.79 -1.67
C SER A 80 -0.41 -13.50 -1.90
N PHE A 81 -1.06 -12.34 -2.03
CA PHE A 81 -0.39 -11.05 -2.22
C PHE A 81 -0.08 -10.33 -0.90
N ARG A 82 -0.64 -10.77 0.24
CA ARG A 82 -0.52 -10.03 1.52
C ARG A 82 0.93 -9.87 2.00
N CYS A 83 1.76 -10.87 1.80
CA CYS A 83 3.18 -10.78 2.14
C CYS A 83 3.89 -9.68 1.37
N THR A 84 3.71 -9.64 0.05
CA THR A 84 4.27 -8.59 -0.81
C THR A 84 3.72 -7.21 -0.44
N TYR A 85 2.42 -7.12 -0.17
CA TYR A 85 1.78 -5.87 0.27
C TYR A 85 2.39 -5.34 1.56
N VAL A 86 2.46 -6.17 2.61
CA VAL A 86 3.01 -5.76 3.91
C VAL A 86 4.51 -5.48 3.84
N ALA A 87 5.29 -6.30 3.14
CA ALA A 87 6.72 -6.05 2.95
C ALA A 87 6.97 -4.71 2.25
N ARG A 88 6.14 -4.36 1.27
CA ARG A 88 6.20 -3.06 0.60
C ARG A 88 5.85 -1.90 1.53
N GLN A 89 4.81 -2.03 2.37
CA GLN A 89 4.51 -1.02 3.39
C GLN A 89 5.70 -0.80 4.34
N VAL A 90 6.32 -1.88 4.82
CA VAL A 90 7.52 -1.80 5.67
C VAL A 90 8.66 -1.08 4.95
N ALA A 91 8.96 -1.44 3.70
CA ALA A 91 10.02 -0.81 2.92
C ALA A 91 9.77 0.70 2.71
N VAL A 92 8.55 1.10 2.36
CA VAL A 92 8.16 2.51 2.23
C VAL A 92 8.30 3.25 3.55
N LYS A 93 7.75 2.71 4.65
CA LYS A 93 7.83 3.36 5.96
C LYS A 93 9.28 3.51 6.44
N LEU A 94 10.13 2.51 6.20
CA LEU A 94 11.56 2.59 6.49
C LEU A 94 12.26 3.68 5.66
N LYS A 95 12.03 3.72 4.34
CA LYS A 95 12.65 4.70 3.43
C LYS A 95 12.33 6.14 3.82
N TYR A 96 11.10 6.41 4.23
CA TYR A 96 10.63 7.75 4.60
C TYR A 96 10.61 8.01 6.10
N LYS A 97 11.18 7.11 6.91
CA LYS A 97 11.26 7.21 8.38
C LYS A 97 9.91 7.43 9.05
N LEU A 98 8.86 6.80 8.51
CA LEU A 98 7.52 6.80 9.09
C LEU A 98 7.43 5.72 10.16
N TRP A 99 6.68 5.97 11.23
CA TRP A 99 6.49 4.94 12.26
C TRP A 99 5.32 4.02 11.93
N VAL A 100 5.27 2.92 12.69
CA VAL A 100 4.22 1.91 12.63
C VAL A 100 3.48 1.92 13.96
N THR A 101 2.16 1.97 13.93
CA THR A 101 1.36 1.93 15.18
C THR A 101 1.46 0.54 15.82
N ALA A 102 1.16 0.41 17.11
CA ALA A 102 1.20 -0.90 17.76
C ALA A 102 0.25 -1.94 17.11
N PRO A 103 -1.02 -1.60 16.77
CA PRO A 103 -1.90 -2.52 16.04
C PRO A 103 -1.36 -2.87 14.65
N GLU A 104 -0.88 -1.88 13.90
CA GLU A 104 -0.29 -2.09 12.57
C GLU A 104 0.89 -3.05 12.65
N LYS A 105 1.80 -2.86 13.62
CA LYS A 105 2.97 -3.72 13.82
C LYS A 105 2.57 -5.17 14.10
N VAL A 106 1.56 -5.39 14.95
CA VAL A 106 1.05 -6.74 15.23
C VAL A 106 0.54 -7.41 13.95
N ALA A 107 -0.25 -6.67 13.15
CA ALA A 107 -0.77 -7.19 11.88
C ALA A 107 0.35 -7.49 10.87
N MET A 108 1.33 -6.58 10.74
CA MET A 108 2.48 -6.76 9.86
C MET A 108 3.30 -7.99 10.24
N VAL A 109 3.64 -8.15 11.52
CA VAL A 109 4.38 -9.33 12.02
C VAL A 109 3.60 -10.62 11.78
N LYS A 110 2.28 -10.61 12.03
CA LYS A 110 1.42 -11.78 11.78
C LYS A 110 1.41 -12.20 10.31
N VAL A 111 1.42 -11.25 9.38
CA VAL A 111 1.49 -11.55 7.94
C VAL A 111 2.88 -12.02 7.55
N LEU A 112 3.94 -11.30 7.96
CA LEU A 112 5.30 -11.60 7.54
C LEU A 112 5.85 -12.91 8.13
N SER A 113 5.33 -13.37 9.27
CA SER A 113 5.70 -14.66 9.85
C SER A 113 5.32 -15.86 8.95
N THR A 114 4.38 -15.70 8.02
CA THR A 114 4.03 -16.75 7.06
C THR A 114 4.93 -16.77 5.82
N CYS A 115 5.83 -15.79 5.68
CA CYS A 115 6.72 -15.63 4.53
C CYS A 115 8.13 -15.14 4.94
N PRO A 116 8.84 -15.88 5.82
CA PRO A 116 10.10 -15.43 6.44
C PRO A 116 11.27 -15.27 5.45
N LYS A 117 11.16 -15.81 4.24
CA LYS A 117 12.19 -15.72 3.19
C LYS A 117 11.97 -14.55 2.23
N LEU A 118 10.88 -13.80 2.38
CA LEU A 118 10.59 -12.66 1.51
C LEU A 118 11.50 -11.48 1.88
N ALA A 119 12.37 -11.09 0.96
CA ALA A 119 13.16 -9.87 1.09
C ALA A 119 12.28 -8.62 0.96
N LEU A 120 12.67 -7.54 1.62
CA LEU A 120 12.02 -6.25 1.41
C LEU A 120 12.30 -5.76 -0.01
N PRO A 121 11.29 -5.24 -0.72
CA PRO A 121 11.50 -4.58 -2.00
C PRO A 121 12.28 -3.28 -1.80
N SER A 122 13.13 -2.93 -2.78
CA SER A 122 13.93 -1.70 -2.83
C SER A 122 13.32 -0.64 -3.73
#